data_AF-A0AAT9M216-F1
#
_entry.id   AF-A0AAT9M216-F1
#
_cell.length_a   1.000
_cell.length_b   1.000
_cell.length_c   1.000
_cell.angle_alpha   90.00
_cell.angle_beta   90.00
_cell.angle_gamma   90.00
#
_symmetry.space_group_name_H-M   'P 1'
#
loop_
_entity.id
_entity.type
_entity.pdbx_description
1 polymer ?
#
loop_
_entity_poly.entity_id
_entity_poly.type
_entity_poly.pdbx_seq_one_letter_code
_entity_poly.pdbx_strand_id
1 'polypeptide(L)'
;MRAVLVPLAVGALLAGGTTPAQAAPQAVGDVQLLTATQYGLFLNHTIRYANGTWQPWGTLQNYEYGGQLSSVMINGVEHVFTAKIYQNMPPAYTYDHLVRDAAGNWTQGTLPAGDGWIDDAQAVANLNGHIALVRKLHDVLSLSIQQADGTWSAWETLPTGPIGSFSVTVNGGVLRVIVSTSDGTQIGDYERAADGTWSQPTWVPFNGGTATQVAVAQVGVDLQVAAVAHNGSRYEVWHAVRHANGSWDQFGYVEGVAGDIPAVQQIAVTNSRGVLQLVASTMDGGLFHTIRFSNGTWQRFGDVSSAAGKVTAGDVTLAGQ
;
A
#
# COMPACT_ATOMS: atom_id res chain seq x y z
N MET A 1 69.82 -22.06 -3.19
CA MET A 1 68.80 -22.47 -4.18
C MET A 1 67.44 -22.14 -3.58
N ARG A 2 66.81 -21.07 -4.08
CA ARG A 2 65.59 -21.08 -4.93
C ARG A 2 64.34 -21.60 -4.19
N ALA A 3 63.35 -20.72 -4.09
CA ALA A 3 62.03 -20.93 -3.50
C ALA A 3 61.24 -22.05 -4.18
N VAL A 4 60.36 -22.70 -3.42
CA VAL A 4 59.08 -23.21 -3.93
C VAL A 4 57.99 -22.80 -2.93
N LEU A 5 57.31 -21.70 -3.24
CA LEU A 5 55.96 -21.44 -2.75
C LEU A 5 55.04 -22.41 -3.47
N VAL A 6 54.42 -23.33 -2.73
CA VAL A 6 53.24 -24.06 -3.21
C VAL A 6 52.03 -23.30 -2.68
N PRO A 7 51.14 -22.78 -3.53
CA PRO A 7 49.92 -22.14 -3.06
C PRO A 7 49.02 -23.21 -2.46
N LEU A 8 48.61 -23.03 -1.20
CA LEU A 8 47.46 -23.76 -0.67
C LEU A 8 46.22 -23.26 -1.43
N ALA A 9 45.65 -24.14 -2.24
CA ALA A 9 44.31 -23.99 -2.75
C ALA A 9 43.34 -23.97 -1.57
N VAL A 10 42.84 -22.78 -1.23
CA VAL A 10 41.66 -22.64 -0.38
C VAL A 10 40.48 -23.09 -1.24
N GLY A 11 39.86 -24.19 -0.83
CA GLY A 11 38.62 -24.69 -1.40
C GLY A 11 37.53 -23.62 -1.39
N ALA A 12 36.78 -23.57 -2.48
CA ALA A 12 35.64 -22.71 -2.66
C ALA A 12 34.47 -23.07 -1.72
N LEU A 13 33.53 -22.12 -1.65
CA LEU A 13 32.18 -22.13 -1.03
C LEU A 13 32.18 -22.09 0.50
N LEU A 14 31.60 -21.07 1.14
CA LEU A 14 30.24 -20.57 0.94
C LEU A 14 30.20 -19.03 0.88
N ALA A 15 30.15 -18.46 -0.33
CA ALA A 15 29.49 -17.17 -0.50
C ALA A 15 27.99 -17.44 -0.53
N GLY A 16 27.36 -17.50 0.64
CA GLY A 16 25.91 -17.35 0.78
C GLY A 16 25.52 -15.90 0.53
N GLY A 17 25.90 -15.37 -0.64
CA GLY A 17 25.40 -14.09 -1.11
C GLY A 17 23.98 -14.34 -1.60
N THR A 18 23.00 -13.90 -0.81
CA THR A 18 21.62 -13.75 -1.26
C THR A 18 21.67 -12.86 -2.50
N THR A 19 21.44 -13.43 -3.68
CA THR A 19 21.13 -12.62 -4.86
C THR A 19 19.94 -11.74 -4.49
N PRO A 20 20.02 -10.40 -4.64
CA PRO A 20 18.87 -9.54 -4.38
C PRO A 20 17.70 -10.03 -5.23
N ALA A 21 16.50 -10.03 -4.65
CA ALA A 21 15.27 -10.24 -5.41
C ALA A 21 15.29 -9.36 -6.66
N GLN A 22 15.01 -9.95 -7.81
CA GLN A 22 15.03 -9.26 -9.10
C GLN A 22 14.04 -8.10 -9.10
N ALA A 23 14.55 -6.88 -9.07
CA ALA A 23 13.76 -5.71 -8.80
C ALA A 23 12.94 -5.22 -10.03
N ALA A 24 12.09 -6.03 -10.67
CA ALA A 24 11.15 -5.48 -11.67
C ALA A 24 9.81 -6.22 -11.78
N PRO A 25 8.64 -5.54 -11.63
CA PRO A 25 7.46 -5.93 -12.37
C PRO A 25 7.75 -5.64 -13.85
N GLN A 26 8.13 -6.66 -14.61
CA GLN A 26 8.39 -6.48 -16.04
C GLN A 26 7.13 -6.66 -16.90
N ALA A 27 6.07 -7.24 -16.35
CA ALA A 27 4.87 -7.57 -17.12
C ALA A 27 3.61 -6.90 -16.56
N VAL A 28 2.74 -6.46 -17.49
CA VAL A 28 1.36 -6.05 -17.18
C VAL A 28 0.70 -7.11 -16.29
N GLY A 29 0.21 -6.71 -15.12
CA GLY A 29 -0.43 -7.60 -14.15
C GLY A 29 0.47 -8.20 -13.06
N ASP A 30 1.76 -7.90 -13.04
CA ASP A 30 2.56 -8.10 -11.84
C ASP A 30 2.12 -7.11 -10.74
N VAL A 31 2.27 -7.51 -9.48
CA VAL A 31 1.92 -6.69 -8.32
C VAL A 31 3.12 -6.59 -7.41
N GLN A 32 3.54 -5.36 -7.11
CA GLN A 32 4.52 -5.09 -6.06
C GLN A 32 3.85 -5.18 -4.69
N LEU A 33 4.51 -5.86 -3.76
CA LEU A 33 4.13 -5.94 -2.36
C LEU A 33 5.31 -5.45 -1.52
N LEU A 34 5.05 -4.47 -0.66
CA LEU A 34 6.01 -3.98 0.29
C LEU A 34 5.48 -4.14 1.72
N THR A 35 6.38 -4.43 2.64
CA THR A 35 6.09 -4.41 4.07
C THR A 35 7.22 -3.84 4.91
N ALA A 36 6.86 -3.07 5.93
CA ALA A 36 7.79 -2.58 6.94
C ALA A 36 7.85 -3.61 8.08
N THR A 37 9.02 -4.20 8.32
CA THR A 37 9.19 -5.24 9.35
C THR A 37 9.49 -4.64 10.72
N GLN A 38 9.18 -5.39 11.78
CA GLN A 38 9.28 -5.07 13.21
C GLN A 38 10.17 -3.84 13.58
N TYR A 39 9.52 -2.84 14.17
CA TYR A 39 10.04 -1.49 14.51
C TYR A 39 10.35 -0.57 13.34
N GLY A 40 9.97 -0.93 12.11
CA GLY A 40 10.17 -0.06 10.96
C GLY A 40 11.61 -0.04 10.44
N LEU A 41 12.46 -0.97 10.88
CA LEU A 41 13.90 -0.89 10.62
C LEU A 41 14.28 -1.28 9.18
N PHE A 42 13.41 -2.02 8.50
CA PHE A 42 13.65 -2.48 7.13
C PHE A 42 12.37 -2.49 6.31
N LEU A 43 12.49 -2.05 5.06
CA LEU A 43 11.48 -2.23 4.03
C LEU A 43 11.80 -3.50 3.25
N ASN A 44 10.87 -4.43 3.23
CA ASN A 44 10.97 -5.67 2.46
C ASN A 44 10.01 -5.60 1.29
N HIS A 45 10.45 -6.09 0.14
CA HIS A 45 9.65 -6.09 -1.08
C HIS A 45 9.67 -7.47 -1.75
N THR A 46 8.57 -7.79 -2.40
CA THR A 46 8.42 -8.96 -3.27
C THR A 46 7.45 -8.65 -4.40
N ILE A 47 7.36 -9.57 -5.36
CA ILE A 47 6.50 -9.46 -6.53
C ILE A 47 5.61 -10.69 -6.57
N ARG A 48 4.30 -10.45 -6.66
CA ARG A 48 3.37 -11.46 -7.15
C ARG A 48 3.34 -11.36 -8.67
N TYR A 49 3.94 -12.33 -9.34
CA TYR A 49 3.93 -12.36 -10.79
C TYR A 49 2.52 -12.64 -11.31
N ALA A 50 2.27 -12.18 -12.52
CA ALA A 50 0.98 -12.30 -13.15
C ALA A 50 0.55 -13.76 -13.44
N ASN A 51 1.50 -14.70 -13.41
CA ASN A 51 1.26 -16.15 -13.48
C ASN A 51 0.89 -16.78 -12.12
N GLY A 52 0.86 -15.99 -11.04
CA GLY A 52 0.55 -16.41 -9.67
C GLY A 52 1.74 -16.91 -8.86
N THR A 53 2.93 -17.01 -9.43
CA THR A 53 4.16 -17.31 -8.68
C THR A 53 4.65 -16.08 -7.93
N TRP A 54 5.45 -16.30 -6.90
CA TRP A 54 6.00 -15.23 -6.07
C TRP A 54 7.51 -15.17 -6.23
N GLN A 55 8.01 -13.95 -6.14
CA GLN A 55 9.42 -13.72 -5.98
C GLN A 55 9.86 -13.96 -4.52
N PRO A 56 11.10 -14.41 -4.29
CA PRO A 56 11.70 -14.32 -2.96
C PRO A 56 11.79 -12.86 -2.47
N TRP A 57 11.73 -12.64 -1.16
CA TRP A 57 11.88 -11.30 -0.59
C TRP A 57 13.25 -10.67 -0.88
N GLY A 58 13.23 -9.38 -1.19
CA GLY A 58 14.39 -8.49 -1.13
C GLY A 58 14.24 -7.46 -0.01
N THR A 59 15.35 -7.03 0.59
CA THR A 59 15.36 -6.07 1.69
C THR A 59 16.10 -4.80 1.26
N LEU A 60 15.49 -3.64 1.46
CA LEU A 60 16.17 -2.36 1.38
C LEU A 60 16.79 -2.07 2.74
N GLN A 61 18.13 -2.04 2.78
CA GLN A 61 18.90 -1.71 3.98
C GLN A 61 19.15 -0.19 4.06
N ASN A 62 19.33 0.34 5.27
CA ASN A 62 19.72 1.73 5.59
C ASN A 62 18.63 2.79 5.67
N TYR A 63 17.39 2.38 5.92
CA TYR A 63 16.32 3.33 6.10
C TYR A 63 15.44 2.93 7.28
N GLU A 64 15.47 3.77 8.30
CA GLU A 64 14.63 3.67 9.49
C GLU A 64 13.24 4.21 9.14
N TYR A 65 12.37 3.34 8.64
CA TYR A 65 11.05 3.68 8.12
C TYR A 65 9.94 3.41 9.14
N GLY A 66 9.26 4.45 9.60
CA GLY A 66 8.25 4.39 10.64
C GLY A 66 6.88 3.80 10.30
N GLY A 67 6.71 3.15 9.15
CA GLY A 67 5.41 2.67 8.68
C GLY A 67 4.65 3.69 7.82
N GLN A 68 3.33 3.61 7.82
CA GLN A 68 2.38 4.33 6.95
C GLN A 68 2.69 4.12 5.46
N LEU A 69 2.93 2.87 5.05
CA LEU A 69 3.29 2.58 3.67
C LEU A 69 2.14 2.88 2.71
N SER A 70 2.44 3.63 1.66
CA SER A 70 1.58 3.76 0.48
C SER A 70 2.44 3.76 -0.77
N SER A 71 1.95 3.13 -1.84
CA SER A 71 2.71 3.03 -3.07
C SER A 71 1.79 3.07 -4.29
N VAL A 72 2.34 3.52 -5.42
CA VAL A 72 1.64 3.52 -6.69
C VAL A 72 2.60 3.27 -7.84
N MET A 73 2.12 2.56 -8.86
CA MET A 73 2.82 2.42 -10.13
C MET A 73 2.42 3.52 -11.11
N ILE A 74 3.41 4.17 -11.71
CA ILE A 74 3.25 5.18 -12.76
C ILE A 74 4.25 4.85 -13.88
N ASN A 75 3.76 4.49 -15.07
CA ASN A 75 4.59 4.30 -16.26
C ASN A 75 5.83 3.39 -16.08
N GLY A 76 5.70 2.29 -15.36
CA GLY A 76 6.83 1.37 -15.09
C GLY A 76 7.62 1.67 -13.81
N VAL A 77 7.33 2.80 -13.16
CA VAL A 77 8.04 3.26 -11.96
C VAL A 77 7.16 3.11 -10.74
N GLU A 78 7.72 2.59 -9.64
CA GLU A 78 7.03 2.55 -8.35
C GLU A 78 7.41 3.77 -7.54
N HIS A 79 6.40 4.45 -7.00
CA HIS A 79 6.56 5.54 -6.06
C HIS A 79 6.05 5.09 -4.70
N VAL A 80 6.94 5.04 -3.71
CA VAL A 80 6.63 4.61 -2.34
C VAL A 80 6.76 5.79 -1.41
N PHE A 81 5.71 6.03 -0.62
CA PHE A 81 5.67 7.03 0.44
C PHE A 81 5.59 6.33 1.79
N THR A 82 6.43 6.76 2.71
CA THR A 82 6.55 6.16 4.05
C THR A 82 6.87 7.23 5.07
N ALA A 83 6.52 6.99 6.33
CA ALA A 83 7.10 7.73 7.44
C ALA A 83 8.57 7.32 7.59
N LYS A 84 9.42 8.27 7.94
CA LYS A 84 10.80 8.03 8.38
C LYS A 84 10.94 8.47 9.83
N ILE A 85 11.45 7.59 10.69
CA ILE A 85 11.71 7.90 12.09
C ILE A 85 13.14 8.39 12.20
N TYR A 86 13.35 9.59 12.74
CA TYR A 86 14.65 9.94 13.30
C TYR A 86 14.69 9.57 14.77
N GLN A 87 15.74 8.85 15.19
CA GLN A 87 16.02 8.51 16.59
C GLN A 87 16.35 9.74 17.49
N ASN A 88 16.01 10.96 17.06
CA ASN A 88 16.15 12.14 17.88
C ASN A 88 15.13 12.09 19.04
N MET A 89 15.40 12.82 20.12
CA MET A 89 14.48 12.95 21.26
C MET A 89 13.93 14.40 21.31
N PRO A 90 12.63 14.63 21.06
CA PRO A 90 11.58 13.66 20.72
C PRO A 90 11.70 13.10 19.28
N PRO A 91 11.15 11.90 18.99
CA PRO A 91 11.19 11.29 17.66
C PRO A 91 10.56 12.19 16.62
N ALA A 92 11.18 12.25 15.45
CA ALA A 92 10.69 13.02 14.31
C ALA A 92 10.20 12.12 13.20
N TYR A 93 8.99 12.37 12.71
CA TYR A 93 8.41 11.70 11.56
C TYR A 93 8.43 12.64 10.35
N THR A 94 9.25 12.32 9.36
CA THR A 94 9.22 13.02 8.06
C THR A 94 8.66 12.10 7.00
N TYR A 95 8.11 12.67 5.92
CA TYR A 95 7.84 11.89 4.71
C TYR A 95 9.16 11.43 4.08
N ASP A 96 9.17 10.19 3.60
CA ASP A 96 10.16 9.71 2.65
C ASP A 96 9.45 9.34 1.34
N HIS A 97 10.07 9.67 0.22
CA HIS A 97 9.61 9.28 -1.11
C HIS A 97 10.72 8.46 -1.78
N LEU A 98 10.47 7.17 -1.95
CA LEU A 98 11.37 6.26 -2.63
C LEU A 98 10.84 6.00 -4.03
N VAL A 99 11.72 6.05 -5.01
CA VAL A 99 11.40 5.80 -6.40
C VAL A 99 12.17 4.59 -6.85
N ARG A 100 11.44 3.59 -7.34
CA ARG A 100 12.01 2.39 -7.91
C ARG A 100 11.78 2.41 -9.42
N ASP A 101 12.86 2.48 -10.18
CA ASP A 101 12.76 2.47 -11.63
C ASP A 101 12.38 1.07 -12.18
N ALA A 102 12.14 1.00 -13.49
CA ALA A 102 11.77 -0.24 -14.18
C ALA A 102 12.91 -1.28 -14.22
N ALA A 103 14.16 -0.86 -13.98
CA ALA A 103 15.31 -1.75 -13.83
C ALA A 103 15.48 -2.24 -12.39
N GLY A 104 14.75 -1.64 -11.44
CA GLY A 104 14.77 -1.99 -10.04
C GLY A 104 15.73 -1.22 -9.16
N ASN A 105 16.30 -0.13 -9.68
CA ASN A 105 17.15 0.74 -8.89
C ASN A 105 16.26 1.63 -8.02
N TRP A 106 16.64 1.74 -6.74
CA TRP A 106 15.98 2.60 -5.78
C TRP A 106 16.71 3.94 -5.70
N THR A 107 15.95 5.02 -5.74
CA THR A 107 16.43 6.40 -5.64
C THR A 107 15.50 7.22 -4.76
N GLN A 108 15.98 8.39 -4.35
CA GLN A 108 15.20 9.35 -3.58
C GLN A 108 14.35 10.20 -4.53
N GLY A 109 13.05 10.28 -4.26
CA GLY A 109 12.12 11.18 -4.93
C GLY A 109 12.02 12.56 -4.27
N THR A 110 11.26 13.45 -4.89
CA THR A 110 10.95 14.78 -4.33
C THR A 110 9.65 14.76 -3.52
N LEU A 111 9.53 15.71 -2.59
CA LEU A 111 8.35 15.89 -1.76
C LEU A 111 7.79 17.32 -1.92
N PRO A 112 6.49 17.55 -1.65
CA PRO A 112 5.95 18.90 -1.57
C PRO A 112 6.62 19.72 -0.45
N ALA A 113 6.72 21.03 -0.64
CA ALA A 113 7.21 21.91 0.42
C ALA A 113 6.31 21.85 1.67
N GLY A 114 6.90 21.97 2.86
CA GLY A 114 6.15 21.92 4.13
C GLY A 114 5.75 20.51 4.56
N ASP A 115 6.52 19.52 4.14
CA ASP A 115 6.49 18.09 4.46
C ASP A 115 7.08 17.75 5.85
N GLY A 116 7.51 18.76 6.60
CA GLY A 116 8.38 18.61 7.76
C GLY A 116 7.96 17.58 8.82
N TRP A 117 6.69 17.50 9.22
CA TRP A 117 6.26 16.59 10.29
C TRP A 117 4.91 15.94 9.98
N ILE A 118 4.82 14.63 10.19
CA ILE A 118 3.63 13.84 9.93
C ILE A 118 3.27 13.10 11.20
N ASP A 119 2.09 13.38 11.74
CA ASP A 119 1.66 12.74 12.98
C ASP A 119 0.66 11.59 12.71
N ASP A 120 0.19 11.39 11.46
CA ASP A 120 -1.02 10.58 11.22
C ASP A 120 -0.99 9.59 10.03
N ALA A 121 -1.07 10.01 8.76
CA ALA A 121 -1.13 9.07 7.63
C ALA A 121 -0.98 9.71 6.23
N GLN A 122 -0.76 8.87 5.21
CA GLN A 122 -0.70 9.24 3.80
C GLN A 122 -1.29 8.17 2.89
N ALA A 123 -1.74 8.59 1.72
CA ALA A 123 -2.08 7.72 0.61
C ALA A 123 -1.73 8.39 -0.72
N VAL A 124 -1.41 7.58 -1.72
CA VAL A 124 -0.95 8.04 -3.02
C VAL A 124 -1.74 7.38 -4.14
N ALA A 125 -1.98 8.11 -5.22
CA ALA A 125 -2.60 7.59 -6.44
C ALA A 125 -1.97 8.14 -7.72
N ASN A 126 -2.17 7.41 -8.81
CA ASN A 126 -1.74 7.79 -10.15
C ASN A 126 -2.86 8.61 -10.81
N LEU A 127 -2.69 9.93 -10.82
CA LEU A 127 -3.61 10.86 -11.45
C LEU A 127 -3.09 11.21 -12.85
N ASN A 128 -3.47 10.41 -13.85
CA ASN A 128 -3.12 10.64 -15.25
C ASN A 128 -1.60 10.77 -15.49
N GLY A 129 -0.80 9.92 -14.85
CA GLY A 129 0.66 9.96 -14.95
C GLY A 129 1.34 10.84 -13.91
N HIS A 130 0.58 11.49 -13.02
CA HIS A 130 1.08 12.33 -11.94
C HIS A 130 0.87 11.69 -10.59
N ILE A 131 1.77 11.97 -9.65
CA ILE A 131 1.60 11.58 -8.25
C ILE A 131 0.58 12.53 -7.61
N ALA A 132 -0.54 11.99 -7.15
CA ALA A 132 -1.44 12.67 -6.22
C ALA A 132 -1.19 12.15 -4.81
N LEU A 133 -0.58 12.98 -3.95
CA LEU A 133 -0.29 12.66 -2.57
C LEU A 133 -1.33 13.32 -1.67
N VAL A 134 -2.07 12.50 -0.91
CA VAL A 134 -2.97 12.99 0.15
C VAL A 134 -2.36 12.63 1.49
N ARG A 135 -2.30 13.61 2.38
CA ARG A 135 -1.87 13.43 3.77
C ARG A 135 -2.95 13.77 4.75
N LYS A 136 -2.86 13.18 5.94
CA LYS A 136 -3.58 13.58 7.15
C LYS A 136 -2.60 14.21 8.14
N LEU A 137 -2.89 15.42 8.57
CA LEU A 137 -2.12 16.13 9.60
C LEU A 137 -3.09 16.83 10.55
N HIS A 138 -3.05 16.47 11.84
CA HIS A 138 -3.97 16.99 12.86
C HIS A 138 -5.45 16.89 12.42
N ASP A 139 -5.86 15.71 11.92
CA ASP A 139 -7.20 15.45 11.36
C ASP A 139 -7.61 16.24 10.10
N VAL A 140 -6.68 16.99 9.49
CA VAL A 140 -6.92 17.69 8.22
C VAL A 140 -6.32 16.90 7.08
N LEU A 141 -7.16 16.54 6.10
CA LEU A 141 -6.68 16.00 4.83
C LEU A 141 -6.21 17.12 3.90
N SER A 142 -5.05 16.93 3.27
CA SER A 142 -4.53 17.85 2.26
C SER A 142 -3.94 17.10 1.07
N LEU A 143 -4.17 17.64 -0.14
CA LEU A 143 -3.68 17.12 -1.41
C LEU A 143 -2.54 17.99 -1.94
N SER A 144 -1.50 17.35 -2.49
CA SER A 144 -0.54 17.97 -3.39
C SER A 144 -0.31 17.06 -4.59
N ILE A 145 -0.21 17.67 -5.78
CA ILE A 145 -0.04 16.96 -7.05
C ILE A 145 1.32 17.31 -7.63
N GLN A 146 2.10 16.29 -7.99
CA GLN A 146 3.36 16.49 -8.70
C GLN A 146 3.10 16.84 -10.17
N GLN A 147 3.76 17.89 -10.65
CA GLN A 147 3.67 18.38 -12.02
C GLN A 147 4.71 17.69 -12.91
N ALA A 148 4.54 17.83 -14.22
CA ALA A 148 5.40 17.16 -15.21
C ALA A 148 6.89 17.56 -15.11
N ASP A 149 7.16 18.75 -14.57
CA ASP A 149 8.52 19.25 -14.30
C ASP A 149 9.10 18.78 -12.96
N GLY A 150 8.38 17.93 -12.22
CA GLY A 150 8.77 17.41 -10.92
C GLY A 150 8.49 18.35 -9.75
N THR A 151 7.98 19.56 -10.00
CA THR A 151 7.51 20.48 -8.95
C THR A 151 6.20 20.00 -8.37
N TRP A 152 5.88 20.46 -7.16
CA TRP A 152 4.64 20.07 -6.46
C TRP A 152 3.71 21.28 -6.35
N SER A 153 2.41 21.05 -6.49
CA SER A 153 1.40 22.06 -6.18
C SER A 153 1.45 22.43 -4.69
N ALA A 154 0.98 23.63 -4.36
CA ALA A 154 0.69 23.96 -2.97
C ALA A 154 -0.32 22.96 -2.39
N TRP A 155 -0.27 22.78 -1.07
CA TRP A 155 -1.22 21.95 -0.34
C TRP A 155 -2.63 22.54 -0.43
N GLU A 156 -3.57 21.72 -0.88
CA GLU A 156 -4.99 22.02 -0.95
C GLU A 156 -5.72 21.24 0.14
N THR A 157 -6.45 21.93 1.03
CA THR A 157 -7.25 21.26 2.07
C THR A 157 -8.49 20.61 1.48
N LEU A 158 -8.72 19.34 1.79
CA LEU A 158 -9.94 18.64 1.41
C LEU A 158 -11.10 19.05 2.32
N PRO A 159 -12.36 19.07 1.83
CA PRO A 159 -13.53 19.45 2.61
C PRO A 159 -14.04 18.29 3.50
N THR A 160 -13.13 17.62 4.20
CA THR A 160 -13.48 16.56 5.15
C THR A 160 -13.69 17.14 6.53
N GLY A 161 -14.64 16.57 7.28
CA GLY A 161 -14.64 16.70 8.75
C GLY A 161 -13.56 15.79 9.37
N PRO A 162 -13.60 15.58 10.69
CA PRO A 162 -12.80 14.56 11.35
C PRO A 162 -13.09 13.18 10.76
N ILE A 163 -12.04 12.45 10.40
CA ILE A 163 -12.13 11.11 9.79
C ILE A 163 -11.30 10.10 10.59
N GLY A 164 -11.63 8.81 10.44
CA GLY A 164 -10.86 7.72 11.03
C GLY A 164 -9.68 7.36 10.14
N SER A 165 -9.98 6.69 9.03
CA SER A 165 -9.02 6.23 8.03
C SER A 165 -9.36 6.79 6.65
N PHE A 166 -8.39 6.80 5.73
CA PHE A 166 -8.62 7.15 4.34
C PHE A 166 -7.74 6.35 3.38
N SER A 167 -8.18 6.29 2.12
CA SER A 167 -7.43 5.73 1.00
C SER A 167 -7.81 6.46 -0.28
N VAL A 168 -6.91 6.45 -1.26
CA VAL A 168 -7.03 7.29 -2.47
C VAL A 168 -6.88 6.43 -3.71
N THR A 169 -7.69 6.71 -4.72
CA THR A 169 -7.54 6.10 -6.05
C THR A 169 -7.99 7.08 -7.12
N VAL A 170 -7.86 6.69 -8.38
CA VAL A 170 -8.32 7.47 -9.53
C VAL A 170 -9.23 6.62 -10.39
N ASN A 171 -10.37 7.20 -10.79
CA ASN A 171 -11.31 6.57 -11.70
C ASN A 171 -11.59 7.53 -12.86
N GLY A 172 -11.24 7.14 -14.10
CA GLY A 172 -11.48 7.96 -15.28
C GLY A 172 -10.83 9.35 -15.21
N GLY A 173 -9.68 9.46 -14.54
CA GLY A 173 -8.99 10.74 -14.31
C GLY A 173 -9.55 11.60 -13.18
N VAL A 174 -10.59 11.12 -12.47
CA VAL A 174 -11.16 11.77 -11.27
C VAL A 174 -10.47 11.20 -10.04
N LEU A 175 -9.85 12.07 -9.23
CA LEU A 175 -9.30 11.68 -7.94
C LEU A 175 -10.44 11.37 -6.97
N ARG A 176 -10.34 10.22 -6.31
CA ARG A 176 -11.31 9.76 -5.31
C ARG A 176 -10.63 9.53 -3.99
N VAL A 177 -11.25 10.01 -2.91
CA VAL A 177 -10.78 9.83 -1.54
C VAL A 177 -11.87 9.11 -0.76
N ILE A 178 -11.60 7.88 -0.38
CA ILE A 178 -12.48 7.05 0.45
C ILE A 178 -12.06 7.29 1.89
N VAL A 179 -13.02 7.58 2.75
CA VAL A 179 -12.78 7.85 4.18
C VAL A 179 -13.73 7.03 5.04
N SER A 180 -13.31 6.71 6.27
CA SER A 180 -14.24 6.37 7.34
C SER A 180 -14.50 7.58 8.25
N THR A 181 -15.67 7.62 8.88
CA THR A 181 -15.91 8.55 10.00
C THR A 181 -14.92 8.30 11.14
N SER A 182 -14.70 9.29 12.01
CA SER A 182 -13.79 9.15 13.16
C SER A 182 -14.18 8.04 14.14
N ASP A 183 -15.46 7.70 14.22
CA ASP A 183 -15.99 6.55 14.98
C ASP A 183 -15.99 5.23 14.19
N GLY A 184 -15.58 5.27 12.92
CA GLY A 184 -15.51 4.12 12.00
C GLY A 184 -16.85 3.50 11.62
N THR A 185 -17.99 4.17 11.88
CA THR A 185 -19.33 3.62 11.67
C THR A 185 -19.87 3.86 10.25
N GLN A 186 -19.28 4.76 9.48
CA GLN A 186 -19.64 5.01 8.09
C GLN A 186 -18.41 5.11 7.21
N ILE A 187 -18.56 4.73 5.94
CA ILE A 187 -17.55 4.92 4.90
C ILE A 187 -18.17 5.79 3.81
N GLY A 188 -17.41 6.73 3.27
CA GLY A 188 -17.87 7.62 2.22
C GLY A 188 -16.77 7.94 1.22
N ASP A 189 -17.15 8.40 0.05
CA ASP A 189 -16.21 8.80 -0.99
C ASP A 189 -16.40 10.24 -1.44
N TYR A 190 -15.28 10.96 -1.56
CA TYR A 190 -15.19 12.30 -2.14
C TYR A 190 -14.60 12.20 -3.54
N GLU A 191 -15.15 12.97 -4.47
CA GLU A 191 -14.66 13.10 -5.84
C GLU A 191 -14.12 14.50 -6.07
N ARG A 192 -12.92 14.61 -6.66
CA ARG A 192 -12.36 15.90 -7.08
C ARG A 192 -12.57 16.09 -8.58
N ALA A 193 -13.42 17.03 -8.95
CA ALA A 193 -13.65 17.40 -10.33
C ALA A 193 -12.40 18.03 -10.97
N ALA A 194 -12.37 18.07 -12.31
CA ALA A 194 -11.25 18.62 -13.06
C ALA A 194 -11.00 20.12 -12.80
N ASP A 195 -12.05 20.86 -12.41
CA ASP A 195 -11.95 22.27 -12.01
C ASP A 195 -11.44 22.47 -10.56
N GLY A 196 -11.18 21.37 -9.84
CA GLY A 196 -10.73 21.38 -8.46
C GLY A 196 -11.84 21.45 -7.41
N THR A 197 -13.11 21.47 -7.83
CA THR A 197 -14.20 21.36 -6.88
C THR A 197 -14.33 19.95 -6.32
N TRP A 198 -14.59 19.85 -5.01
CA TRP A 198 -14.82 18.58 -4.33
C TRP A 198 -16.32 18.32 -4.16
N SER A 199 -16.73 17.08 -4.35
CA SER A 199 -18.10 16.65 -4.07
C SER A 199 -18.40 16.63 -2.57
N GLN A 200 -19.69 16.57 -2.21
CA GLN A 200 -20.10 16.05 -0.91
C GLN A 200 -19.92 14.52 -0.90
N PRO A 201 -19.65 13.91 0.26
CA PRO A 201 -19.49 12.46 0.35
C PRO A 201 -20.84 11.75 0.22
N THR A 202 -20.84 10.60 -0.44
CA THR A 202 -21.95 9.64 -0.34
C THR A 202 -21.62 8.61 0.74
N TRP A 203 -22.29 8.69 1.88
CA TRP A 203 -22.06 7.80 3.01
C TRP A 203 -22.82 6.50 2.89
N VAL A 204 -22.17 5.39 3.25
CA VAL A 204 -22.78 4.09 3.48
C VAL A 204 -22.50 3.64 4.93
N PRO A 205 -23.50 3.09 5.65
CA PRO A 205 -23.26 2.49 6.96
C PRO A 205 -22.26 1.35 6.87
N PHE A 206 -21.30 1.33 7.80
CA PHE A 206 -20.37 0.22 7.94
C PHE A 206 -20.94 -0.82 8.92
N ASN A 207 -21.36 -1.97 8.41
CA ASN A 207 -22.01 -3.02 9.20
C ASN A 207 -21.04 -4.07 9.78
N GLY A 208 -19.72 -3.80 9.76
CA GLY A 208 -18.69 -4.66 10.33
C GLY A 208 -18.28 -4.33 11.77
N GLY A 209 -18.93 -3.35 12.41
CA GLY A 209 -18.50 -2.79 13.70
C GLY A 209 -17.83 -1.43 13.49
N THR A 210 -16.57 -1.31 13.89
CA THR A 210 -15.77 -0.09 13.70
C THR A 210 -14.73 -0.31 12.61
N ALA A 211 -14.78 0.45 11.53
CA ALA A 211 -13.73 0.45 10.50
C ALA A 211 -12.47 1.15 11.02
N THR A 212 -11.38 0.40 11.20
CA THR A 212 -10.09 0.92 11.66
C THR A 212 -9.12 1.23 10.53
N GLN A 213 -9.36 0.65 9.35
CA GLN A 213 -8.64 0.97 8.12
C GLN A 213 -9.58 0.83 6.92
N VAL A 214 -9.41 1.68 5.90
CA VAL A 214 -10.00 1.50 4.57
C VAL A 214 -8.89 1.41 3.50
N ALA A 215 -9.12 0.60 2.47
CA ALA A 215 -8.24 0.50 1.31
C ALA A 215 -9.10 0.38 0.04
N VAL A 216 -8.71 1.07 -1.03
CA VAL A 216 -9.52 1.16 -2.26
C VAL A 216 -8.71 0.89 -3.52
N ALA A 217 -9.33 0.19 -4.47
CA ALA A 217 -8.81 0.07 -5.83
C ALA A 217 -9.94 0.23 -6.86
N GLN A 218 -9.65 0.94 -7.95
CA GLN A 218 -10.52 0.95 -9.12
C GLN A 218 -10.38 -0.37 -9.89
N VAL A 219 -11.46 -1.16 -10.03
CA VAL A 219 -11.48 -2.41 -10.80
C VAL A 219 -12.58 -2.38 -11.85
N GLY A 220 -12.18 -2.29 -13.12
CA GLY A 220 -13.12 -2.04 -14.21
C GLY A 220 -13.75 -0.66 -14.05
N VAL A 221 -15.08 -0.61 -13.99
CA VAL A 221 -15.84 0.65 -13.79
C VAL A 221 -16.19 0.92 -12.33
N ASP A 222 -16.00 -0.05 -11.44
CA ASP A 222 -16.40 0.03 -10.04
C ASP A 222 -15.21 0.20 -9.10
N LEU A 223 -15.46 0.80 -7.94
CA LEU A 223 -14.49 0.81 -6.85
C LEU A 223 -14.69 -0.45 -6.00
N GLN A 224 -13.59 -1.11 -5.69
CA GLN A 224 -13.53 -2.17 -4.69
C GLN A 224 -12.98 -1.57 -3.41
N VAL A 225 -13.76 -1.64 -2.33
CA VAL A 225 -13.44 -1.01 -1.05
C VAL A 225 -13.34 -2.10 0.00
N ALA A 226 -12.14 -2.29 0.51
CA ALA A 226 -11.86 -3.19 1.62
C ALA A 226 -11.67 -2.40 2.92
N ALA A 227 -11.99 -3.01 4.05
CA ALA A 227 -11.81 -2.42 5.36
C ALA A 227 -11.30 -3.45 6.37
N VAL A 228 -10.47 -2.99 7.31
CA VAL A 228 -10.23 -3.71 8.57
C VAL A 228 -11.31 -3.28 9.54
N ALA A 229 -12.04 -4.25 10.09
CA ALA A 229 -13.11 -4.04 11.04
C ALA A 229 -12.72 -4.54 12.42
N HIS A 230 -13.02 -3.77 13.46
CA HIS A 230 -13.02 -4.26 14.83
C HIS A 230 -14.47 -4.42 15.31
N ASN A 231 -14.86 -5.68 15.56
CA ASN A 231 -16.23 -6.02 16.01
C ASN A 231 -16.34 -6.18 17.54
N GLY A 232 -15.33 -5.74 18.29
CA GLY A 232 -15.24 -5.86 19.74
C GLY A 232 -14.55 -7.13 20.25
N SER A 233 -14.31 -8.13 19.40
CA SER A 233 -13.59 -9.36 19.77
C SER A 233 -12.38 -9.67 18.90
N ARG A 234 -12.42 -9.30 17.61
CA ARG A 234 -11.32 -9.53 16.67
C ARG A 234 -11.28 -8.50 15.55
N TYR A 235 -10.16 -8.46 14.86
CA TYR A 235 -9.97 -7.69 13.63
C TYR A 235 -10.19 -8.56 12.39
N GLU A 236 -10.99 -8.07 11.46
CA GLU A 236 -11.50 -8.83 10.31
C GLU A 236 -11.40 -8.04 9.00
N VAL A 237 -11.34 -8.74 7.86
CA VAL A 237 -11.46 -8.13 6.52
C VAL A 237 -12.92 -8.09 6.06
N TRP A 238 -13.37 -6.89 5.70
CA TRP A 238 -14.68 -6.63 5.11
C TRP A 238 -14.54 -5.97 3.74
N HIS A 239 -15.52 -6.14 2.87
CA HIS A 239 -15.48 -5.59 1.50
C HIS A 239 -16.85 -5.18 0.97
N ALA A 240 -16.90 -4.06 0.24
CA ALA A 240 -18.04 -3.63 -0.55
C ALA A 240 -17.61 -3.16 -1.95
N VAL A 241 -18.56 -3.14 -2.89
CA VAL A 241 -18.39 -2.52 -4.20
C VAL A 241 -19.14 -1.18 -4.19
N ARG A 242 -18.48 -0.11 -4.64
CA ARG A 242 -19.17 1.11 -5.06
C ARG A 242 -19.27 1.09 -6.58
N HIS A 243 -20.51 0.98 -7.05
CA HIS A 243 -20.81 0.91 -8.47
C HIS A 243 -20.56 2.26 -9.15
N ALA A 244 -20.28 2.23 -10.45
CA ALA A 244 -20.09 3.43 -11.27
C ALA A 244 -21.29 4.42 -11.21
N ASN A 245 -22.49 3.92 -10.93
CA ASN A 245 -23.70 4.73 -10.76
C ASN A 245 -23.82 5.42 -9.37
N GLY A 246 -22.82 5.24 -8.49
CA GLY A 246 -22.79 5.81 -7.14
C GLY A 246 -23.47 4.96 -6.06
N SER A 247 -24.16 3.87 -6.43
CA SER A 247 -24.73 2.96 -5.45
C SER A 247 -23.67 2.08 -4.78
N TRP A 248 -23.93 1.71 -3.54
CA TRP A 248 -23.05 0.84 -2.75
C TRP A 248 -23.71 -0.51 -2.50
N ASP A 249 -22.92 -1.57 -2.62
CA ASP A 249 -23.22 -2.82 -1.95
C ASP A 249 -23.04 -2.67 -0.44
N GLN A 250 -23.74 -3.49 0.34
CA GLN A 250 -23.45 -3.64 1.76
C GLN A 250 -22.07 -4.29 1.95
N PHE A 251 -21.34 -3.93 3.02
CA PHE A 251 -20.09 -4.59 3.35
C PHE A 251 -20.33 -6.06 3.75
N GLY A 252 -19.61 -6.97 3.09
CA GLY A 252 -19.62 -8.40 3.36
C GLY A 252 -18.35 -8.87 4.07
N TYR A 253 -18.52 -9.89 4.91
CA TYR A 253 -17.43 -10.55 5.64
C TYR A 253 -16.57 -11.40 4.69
N VAL A 254 -15.31 -11.02 4.48
CA VAL A 254 -14.45 -11.66 3.48
C VAL A 254 -13.94 -13.02 3.96
N GLU A 255 -13.53 -13.13 5.22
CA GLU A 255 -13.01 -14.39 5.80
C GLU A 255 -14.05 -15.52 5.76
N GLY A 256 -15.35 -15.20 5.82
CA GLY A 256 -16.43 -16.18 5.68
C GLY A 256 -16.50 -16.85 4.30
N VAL A 257 -15.90 -16.25 3.27
CA VAL A 257 -15.89 -16.78 1.89
C VAL A 257 -14.48 -17.08 1.37
N ALA A 258 -13.46 -16.38 1.87
CA ALA A 258 -12.05 -16.56 1.52
C ALA A 258 -11.28 -17.42 2.55
N GLY A 259 -11.90 -17.79 3.67
CA GLY A 259 -11.28 -18.52 4.78
C GLY A 259 -10.67 -17.58 5.82
N ASP A 260 -10.58 -18.07 7.05
CA ASP A 260 -10.12 -17.28 8.19
C ASP A 260 -8.60 -17.06 8.17
N ILE A 261 -8.19 -15.87 8.63
CA ILE A 261 -6.79 -15.52 8.93
C ILE A 261 -6.69 -14.95 10.34
N PRO A 262 -5.54 -15.08 11.03
CA PRO A 262 -5.38 -14.58 12.39
C PRO A 262 -5.41 -13.04 12.45
N ALA A 263 -6.09 -12.47 13.46
CA ALA A 263 -6.01 -11.07 13.91
C ALA A 263 -5.39 -10.07 12.91
N VAL A 264 -6.21 -9.59 11.96
CA VAL A 264 -5.76 -8.66 10.91
C VAL A 264 -5.23 -7.37 11.51
N GLN A 265 -4.07 -6.91 11.05
CA GLN A 265 -3.46 -5.64 11.44
C GLN A 265 -3.69 -4.57 10.38
N GLN A 266 -3.26 -4.85 9.14
CA GLN A 266 -3.42 -3.95 8.02
C GLN A 266 -3.81 -4.70 6.75
N ILE A 267 -4.43 -3.98 5.83
CA ILE A 267 -4.69 -4.44 4.47
C ILE A 267 -4.14 -3.44 3.45
N ALA A 268 -3.83 -3.96 2.27
CA ALA A 268 -3.66 -3.16 1.07
C ALA A 268 -4.34 -3.84 -0.11
N VAL A 269 -4.83 -3.04 -1.05
CA VAL A 269 -5.50 -3.53 -2.25
C VAL A 269 -4.97 -2.84 -3.50
N THR A 270 -5.00 -3.54 -4.62
CA THR A 270 -4.71 -2.96 -5.92
C THR A 270 -5.46 -3.69 -7.03
N ASN A 271 -5.56 -3.08 -8.20
CA ASN A 271 -6.01 -3.75 -9.40
C ASN A 271 -4.82 -4.45 -10.04
N SER A 272 -5.03 -5.70 -10.47
CA SER A 272 -4.18 -6.31 -11.49
C SER A 272 -5.06 -7.08 -12.46
N ARG A 273 -4.96 -6.78 -13.76
CA ARG A 273 -5.68 -7.48 -14.85
C ARG A 273 -7.19 -7.59 -14.61
N GLY A 274 -7.81 -6.55 -14.06
CA GLY A 274 -9.26 -6.49 -13.86
C GLY A 274 -9.78 -7.35 -12.70
N VAL A 275 -8.90 -7.75 -11.79
CA VAL A 275 -9.27 -8.38 -10.51
C VAL A 275 -8.68 -7.59 -9.34
N LEU A 276 -9.34 -7.68 -8.19
CA LEU A 276 -8.81 -7.12 -6.95
C LEU A 276 -7.76 -8.06 -6.39
N GLN A 277 -6.58 -7.53 -6.09
CA GLN A 277 -5.57 -8.19 -5.28
C GLN A 277 -5.67 -7.59 -3.87
N LEU A 278 -5.69 -8.45 -2.85
CA LEU A 278 -5.77 -8.03 -1.45
C LEU A 278 -4.69 -8.75 -0.67
N VAL A 279 -3.90 -8.00 0.09
CA VAL A 279 -3.00 -8.52 1.11
C VAL A 279 -3.48 -8.08 2.48
N ALA A 280 -3.29 -8.94 3.47
CA ALA A 280 -3.54 -8.67 4.88
C ALA A 280 -2.32 -9.07 5.69
N SER A 281 -1.76 -8.15 6.47
CA SER A 281 -0.81 -8.47 7.55
C SER A 281 -1.58 -8.74 8.84
N THR A 282 -0.95 -9.50 9.74
CA THR A 282 -1.57 -9.92 11.01
C THR A 282 -0.76 -9.41 12.19
N MET A 283 -1.40 -9.27 13.36
CA MET A 283 -0.78 -8.71 14.56
C MET A 283 0.44 -9.52 15.07
N ASP A 284 0.54 -10.79 14.69
CA ASP A 284 1.68 -11.68 14.96
C ASP A 284 2.74 -11.71 13.84
N GLY A 285 2.59 -10.84 12.83
CA GLY A 285 3.54 -10.64 11.74
C GLY A 285 3.38 -11.59 10.55
N GLY A 286 2.26 -12.30 10.46
CA GLY A 286 1.88 -13.08 9.28
C GLY A 286 1.45 -12.19 8.10
N LEU A 287 1.43 -12.79 6.90
CA LEU A 287 1.08 -12.09 5.66
C LEU A 287 0.30 -13.01 4.73
N PHE A 288 -0.91 -12.62 4.39
CA PHE A 288 -1.85 -13.44 3.63
C PHE A 288 -2.34 -12.68 2.39
N HIS A 289 -2.53 -13.41 1.30
CA HIS A 289 -3.00 -12.85 0.04
C HIS A 289 -4.25 -13.56 -0.46
N THR A 290 -5.18 -12.79 -1.04
CA THR A 290 -6.36 -13.30 -1.74
C THR A 290 -6.68 -12.46 -2.98
N ILE A 291 -7.60 -12.97 -3.82
CA ILE A 291 -8.07 -12.32 -5.05
C ILE A 291 -9.58 -12.30 -5.03
N ARG A 292 -10.17 -11.15 -5.38
CA ARG A 292 -11.58 -11.08 -5.78
C ARG A 292 -11.65 -11.09 -7.30
N PHE A 293 -12.19 -12.17 -7.86
CA PHE A 293 -12.37 -12.31 -9.30
C PHE A 293 -13.49 -11.38 -9.79
N SER A 294 -13.50 -11.09 -11.09
CA SER A 294 -14.51 -10.22 -11.72
C SER A 294 -15.94 -10.77 -11.63
N ASN A 295 -16.10 -12.09 -11.48
CA ASN A 295 -17.38 -12.74 -11.20
C ASN A 295 -17.85 -12.62 -9.74
N GLY A 296 -17.10 -11.90 -8.90
CA GLY A 296 -17.40 -11.66 -7.49
C GLY A 296 -16.96 -12.76 -6.52
N THR A 297 -16.45 -13.89 -7.01
CA THR A 297 -15.93 -14.96 -6.15
C THR A 297 -14.56 -14.60 -5.57
N TRP A 298 -14.28 -15.12 -4.38
CA TRP A 298 -12.98 -14.94 -3.71
C TRP A 298 -12.13 -16.20 -3.85
N GLN A 299 -10.84 -16.00 -4.10
CA GLN A 299 -9.84 -17.01 -3.82
C GLN A 299 -9.75 -17.23 -2.30
N ARG A 300 -9.35 -18.42 -1.87
CA ARG A 300 -8.99 -18.60 -0.45
C ARG A 300 -7.72 -17.81 -0.11
N PHE A 301 -7.62 -17.29 1.10
CA PHE A 301 -6.37 -16.72 1.59
C PHE A 301 -5.25 -17.77 1.54
N GLY A 302 -4.11 -17.36 0.99
CA GLY A 302 -2.86 -18.11 1.00
C GLY A 302 -1.81 -17.36 1.82
N ASP A 303 -1.02 -18.11 2.59
CA ASP A 303 0.14 -17.58 3.30
C ASP A 303 1.25 -17.21 2.31
N VAL A 304 1.62 -15.93 2.28
CA VAL A 304 2.67 -15.40 1.40
C VAL A 304 4.04 -15.95 1.82
N SER A 305 4.26 -16.23 3.11
CA SER A 305 5.54 -16.76 3.60
C SER A 305 5.85 -18.14 3.02
N SER A 306 4.82 -18.93 2.76
CA SER A 306 4.93 -20.24 2.13
C SER A 306 5.32 -20.17 0.64
N ALA A 307 5.12 -19.02 -0.02
CA ALA A 307 5.39 -18.84 -1.45
C ALA A 307 6.62 -17.96 -1.75
N ALA A 308 6.81 -16.88 -0.98
CA ALA A 308 7.87 -15.89 -1.16
C ALA A 308 9.03 -16.03 -0.14
N GLY A 309 8.89 -16.93 0.83
CA GLY A 309 9.79 -17.02 1.99
C GLY A 309 9.30 -16.17 3.17
N LYS A 310 9.83 -16.46 4.36
CA LYS A 310 9.37 -15.85 5.62
C LYS A 310 9.73 -14.37 5.73
N VAL A 311 8.76 -13.56 6.11
CA VAL A 311 8.93 -12.17 6.57
C VAL A 311 8.06 -11.95 7.82
N THR A 312 8.46 -11.04 8.71
CA THR A 312 7.61 -10.59 9.83
C THR A 312 6.94 -9.29 9.41
N ALA A 313 5.77 -9.39 8.77
CA ALA A 313 5.09 -8.24 8.21
C ALA A 313 4.58 -7.27 9.30
N GLY A 314 4.56 -5.99 8.99
CA GLY A 314 3.88 -4.96 9.78
C GLY A 314 2.98 -4.18 8.84
N ASP A 315 3.37 -2.95 8.54
CA ASP A 315 2.65 -2.15 7.57
C ASP A 315 2.80 -2.72 6.17
N VAL A 316 1.77 -2.59 5.32
CA VAL A 316 1.74 -3.18 3.98
C VAL A 316 1.22 -2.22 2.92
N THR A 317 1.76 -2.33 1.70
CA THR A 317 1.20 -1.66 0.52
C THR A 317 1.29 -2.57 -0.71
N LEU A 318 0.37 -2.37 -1.65
CA LEU A 318 0.31 -3.05 -2.93
C LEU A 318 0.23 -2.05 -4.07
N ALA A 319 1.04 -2.24 -5.11
CA ALA A 319 0.95 -1.45 -6.33
C ALA A 319 0.96 -2.36 -7.57
N GLY A 320 -0.12 -2.31 -8.34
CA GLY A 320 -0.26 -3.00 -9.63
C GLY A 320 -0.24 -2.03 -10.81
N GLN A 321 -0.01 -2.59 -12.01
CA GLN A 321 -0.17 -1.91 -13.31
C GLN A 321 -1.27 -2.54 -14.15
#